data_AF-A0A953M8K9-F1
#
_entry.id   AF-A0A953M8K9-F1
#
_cell.length_a   1.000
_cell.length_b   1.000
_cell.length_c   1.000
_cell.angle_alpha   90.00
_cell.angle_beta   90.00
_cell.angle_gamma   90.00
#
_symmetry.space_group_name_H-M   'P 1'
#
loop_
_entity.id
_entity.type
_entity.pdbx_description
1 polymer ?
#
loop_
_entity_poly.entity_id
_entity_poly.type
_entity_poly.pdbx_seq_one_letter_code
_entity_poly.pdbx_strand_id
1 'polypeptide(L)'
;MLRRKLLIRLGALVTVYIVGAVVAIFLLQGVLGDLNRAGVESAASAEAIDGLENAVTAARESLEESGLSEPAYRRGVLDAGELVRGAFNRVSEHPVAVEAGAGCYRRIESMLPGIVPRQEWLDEHGLASWRENAPAFADDLTIEIAHLRQLSRGAAAGQQLDITRRLRNLIVGLTVAALVALNVTIILLLNTGEMIVRPVEALVEHSRELARERFGHRVERPGVKEFGELADSYNMLSEQLRLN
;
A
#
# COMPACT_ATOMS: atom_id res chain seq x y z
N MET A 1 -31.10 24.80 24.91
CA MET A 1 -30.26 24.82 23.68
C MET A 1 -28.80 24.39 23.87
N LEU A 2 -28.17 24.55 25.03
CA LEU A 2 -26.77 24.20 25.31
C LEU A 2 -26.47 22.72 25.07
N ARG A 3 -27.29 21.83 25.63
CA ARG A 3 -27.19 20.37 25.42
C ARG A 3 -27.24 20.02 23.94
N ARG A 4 -28.11 20.69 23.17
CA ARG A 4 -28.23 20.48 21.71
C ARG A 4 -26.97 20.95 20.98
N LYS A 5 -26.43 22.13 21.31
CA LYS A 5 -25.18 22.64 20.72
C LYS A 5 -23.99 21.72 21.03
N LEU A 6 -23.91 21.21 22.26
CA LEU A 6 -22.83 20.33 22.70
C LEU A 6 -22.93 18.95 22.04
N LEU A 7 -24.12 18.36 21.99
CA LEU A 7 -24.38 17.11 21.27
C LEU A 7 -24.06 17.23 19.78
N ILE A 8 -24.41 18.35 19.14
CA ILE A 8 -24.08 18.58 17.72
C ILE A 8 -22.57 18.68 17.52
N ARG A 9 -21.85 19.43 18.36
CA ARG A 9 -20.39 19.59 18.25
C ARG A 9 -19.64 18.28 18.53
N LEU A 10 -20.01 17.59 19.62
CA LEU A 10 -19.40 16.32 20.00
C LEU A 10 -19.73 15.23 18.97
N GLY A 11 -20.99 15.15 18.54
CA GLY A 11 -21.44 14.24 17.50
C GLY A 11 -20.68 14.47 16.20
N ALA A 12 -20.57 15.71 15.74
CA ALA A 12 -19.80 16.05 14.54
C ALA A 12 -18.32 15.67 14.67
N LEU A 13 -17.69 15.93 15.82
CA LEU A 13 -16.31 15.55 16.09
C LEU A 13 -16.12 14.02 16.00
N VAL A 14 -16.97 13.26 16.70
CA VAL A 14 -16.94 11.79 16.69
C VAL A 14 -17.14 11.26 15.27
N THR A 15 -18.10 11.81 14.52
CA THR A 15 -18.31 11.43 13.11
C THR A 15 -17.07 11.70 12.26
N VAL A 16 -16.43 12.86 12.39
CA VAL A 16 -15.19 13.18 11.65
C VAL A 16 -14.07 12.21 12.01
N TYR A 17 -13.92 11.86 13.29
CA TYR A 17 -12.93 10.87 13.73
C TYR A 17 -13.17 9.49 13.13
N ILE A 18 -14.42 9.01 13.17
CA ILE A 18 -14.77 7.69 12.62
C ILE A 18 -14.53 7.67 11.11
N VAL A 19 -14.99 8.70 10.39
CA VAL A 19 -14.78 8.81 8.94
C VAL A 19 -13.28 8.88 8.62
N GLY A 20 -12.52 9.68 9.35
CA GLY A 20 -11.07 9.77 9.19
C GLY A 20 -10.35 8.44 9.41
N ALA A 21 -10.75 7.69 10.45
CA ALA A 21 -10.21 6.36 10.72
C ALA A 21 -10.55 5.35 9.62
N VAL A 22 -11.78 5.35 9.11
CA VAL A 22 -12.20 4.48 7.99
C VAL A 22 -11.41 4.80 6.73
N VAL A 23 -11.25 6.08 6.39
CA VAL A 23 -10.45 6.51 5.24
C VAL A 23 -8.99 6.08 5.41
N ALA A 24 -8.42 6.25 6.60
CA ALA A 24 -7.06 5.81 6.90
C ALA A 24 -6.86 4.30 6.70
N ILE A 25 -7.79 3.49 7.21
CA ILE A 25 -7.77 2.04 7.03
C ILE A 25 -7.84 1.68 5.55
N PHE A 26 -8.75 2.31 4.79
CA PHE A 26 -8.89 2.04 3.36
C PHE A 26 -7.62 2.40 2.57
N LEU A 27 -7.01 3.55 2.86
CA LEU A 27 -5.75 3.95 2.24
C LEU A 27 -4.61 2.97 2.57
N LEU A 28 -4.53 2.52 3.82
CA LEU A 28 -3.50 1.59 4.27
C LEU A 28 -3.69 0.20 3.63
N GLN A 29 -4.94 -0.28 3.52
CA GLN A 29 -5.27 -1.51 2.81
C GLN A 29 -4.91 -1.44 1.32
N GLY A 30 -5.12 -0.28 0.67
CA GLY A 30 -4.71 -0.06 -0.72
C GLY A 30 -3.20 -0.24 -0.91
N VAL A 31 -2.40 0.42 -0.07
CA VAL A 31 -0.92 0.31 -0.15
C VAL A 31 -0.42 -1.09 0.19
N LEU A 32 -1.05 -1.79 1.15
CA LEU A 32 -0.72 -3.18 1.45
C LEU A 32 -1.07 -4.12 0.29
N GLY A 33 -2.20 -3.87 -0.38
CA GLY A 33 -2.60 -4.60 -1.58
C GLY A 33 -1.60 -4.44 -2.72
N ASP A 34 -1.15 -3.21 -2.97
CA ASP A 34 -0.12 -2.91 -3.96
C ASP A 34 1.21 -3.58 -3.62
N LEU A 35 1.61 -3.57 -2.34
CA LEU A 35 2.84 -4.22 -1.88
C LEU A 35 2.78 -5.75 -2.06
N ASN A 36 1.64 -6.36 -1.74
CA ASN A 36 1.45 -7.80 -1.96
C ASN A 36 1.44 -8.15 -3.44
N ARG A 37 0.75 -7.36 -4.28
CA ARG A 37 0.72 -7.56 -5.74
C ARG A 37 2.13 -7.45 -6.34
N ALA A 38 2.87 -6.40 -5.99
CA ALA A 38 4.24 -6.22 -6.46
C ALA A 38 5.17 -7.36 -6.01
N GLY A 39 4.98 -7.87 -4.77
CA GLY A 39 5.72 -9.03 -4.27
C GLY A 39 5.42 -10.31 -5.05
N VAL A 40 4.14 -10.59 -5.29
CA VAL A 40 3.69 -11.77 -6.07
C VAL A 40 4.17 -11.69 -7.52
N GLU A 41 4.03 -10.54 -8.17
CA GLU A 41 4.48 -10.33 -9.55
C GLU A 41 6.00 -10.47 -9.68
N SER A 42 6.78 -9.92 -8.73
CA SER A 42 8.24 -10.07 -8.72
C SER A 42 8.68 -11.50 -8.45
N ALA A 43 7.96 -12.24 -7.60
CA ALA A 43 8.25 -13.65 -7.34
C ALA A 43 7.97 -14.50 -8.57
N ALA A 44 6.81 -14.29 -9.22
CA ALA A 44 6.43 -15.00 -10.43
C ALA A 44 7.39 -14.69 -11.59
N SER A 45 7.82 -13.43 -11.75
CA SER A 45 8.80 -13.08 -12.77
C SER A 45 10.17 -13.72 -12.53
N ALA A 46 10.61 -13.79 -11.27
CA ALA A 46 11.85 -14.48 -10.92
C ALA A 46 11.76 -15.98 -11.20
N GLU A 47 10.65 -16.62 -10.82
CA GLU A 47 10.40 -18.04 -11.10
C GLU A 47 10.38 -18.34 -12.61
N ALA A 48 9.78 -17.46 -13.42
CA ALA A 48 9.76 -17.62 -14.87
C ALA A 48 11.16 -17.51 -15.49
N ILE A 49 11.98 -16.54 -15.05
CA ILE A 49 13.36 -16.38 -15.51
C ILE A 49 14.21 -17.59 -15.10
N ASP A 50 14.06 -18.07 -13.87
CA ASP A 50 14.73 -19.27 -13.37
C ASP A 50 14.30 -20.52 -14.15
N GLY A 51 13.02 -20.61 -14.50
CA GLY A 51 12.47 -21.65 -15.37
C GLY A 51 13.06 -21.61 -16.78
N LEU A 52 13.37 -20.42 -17.32
CA LEU A 52 14.06 -20.27 -18.61
C LEU A 52 15.52 -20.70 -18.53
N GLU A 53 16.24 -20.32 -17.48
CA GLU A 53 17.62 -20.77 -17.26
C GLU A 53 17.70 -22.31 -17.13
N ASN A 54 16.82 -22.90 -16.32
CA ASN A 54 16.72 -24.35 -16.18
C ASN A 54 16.34 -25.03 -17.51
N ALA A 55 15.49 -24.42 -18.32
CA ALA A 55 15.12 -24.92 -19.63
C ALA A 55 16.31 -24.98 -20.58
N VAL A 56 17.16 -23.96 -20.58
CA VAL A 56 18.38 -23.90 -21.39
C VAL A 56 19.39 -24.94 -20.92
N THR A 57 19.56 -25.11 -19.61
CA THR A 57 20.45 -26.14 -19.05
C THR A 57 19.96 -27.55 -19.39
N ALA A 58 18.66 -27.84 -19.21
CA ALA A 58 18.08 -29.13 -19.55
C ALA A 58 18.15 -29.42 -21.06
N ALA A 59 17.96 -28.39 -21.89
CA ALA A 59 18.16 -28.48 -23.34
C ALA A 59 19.61 -28.89 -23.66
N ARG A 60 20.60 -28.23 -23.05
CA ARG A 60 22.02 -28.55 -23.21
C ARG A 60 22.34 -29.99 -22.80
N GLU A 61 21.88 -30.41 -21.64
CA GLU A 61 22.08 -31.78 -21.13
C GLU A 61 21.45 -32.82 -22.07
N SER A 62 20.21 -32.60 -22.52
CA SER A 62 19.52 -33.50 -23.45
C SER A 62 20.27 -33.66 -24.79
N LEU A 63 20.88 -32.58 -25.28
CA LEU A 63 21.67 -32.60 -26.51
C LEU A 63 22.99 -33.37 -26.35
N GLU A 64 23.61 -33.28 -25.17
CA GLU A 64 24.80 -34.06 -24.83
C GLU A 64 24.47 -35.56 -24.69
N GLU A 65 23.30 -35.89 -24.14
CA GLU A 65 22.84 -37.27 -23.93
C GLU A 65 22.30 -37.97 -25.19
N SER A 66 21.76 -37.23 -26.17
CA SER A 66 21.05 -37.78 -27.34
C SER A 66 21.90 -38.64 -28.29
N GLY A 67 23.17 -38.88 -27.98
CA GLY A 67 24.03 -39.86 -28.65
C GLY A 67 24.39 -39.52 -30.10
N LEU A 68 25.11 -40.42 -30.76
CA LEU A 68 25.65 -40.20 -32.11
C LEU A 68 24.66 -40.47 -33.25
N SER A 69 23.50 -41.10 -32.98
CA SER A 69 22.55 -41.42 -34.05
C SER A 69 21.77 -40.18 -34.46
N GLU A 70 21.88 -39.80 -35.74
CA GLU A 70 21.26 -38.61 -36.33
C GLU A 70 19.75 -38.46 -36.06
N PRO A 71 18.91 -39.52 -36.10
CA PRO A 71 17.47 -39.39 -35.84
C PRO A 71 17.15 -39.06 -34.36
N ALA A 72 17.94 -39.58 -33.42
CA ALA A 72 17.74 -39.33 -31.99
C ALA A 72 18.18 -37.91 -31.63
N TYR A 73 19.35 -37.48 -32.12
CA TYR A 73 19.83 -36.11 -31.94
C TYR A 73 18.86 -35.08 -32.52
N ARG A 74 18.37 -35.29 -33.75
CA ARG A 74 17.36 -34.40 -34.37
C ARG A 74 16.11 -34.25 -33.51
N ARG A 75 15.61 -35.33 -32.90
CA ARG A 75 14.45 -35.27 -32.00
C ARG A 75 14.76 -34.49 -30.72
N GLY A 76 15.91 -34.78 -30.08
CA GLY A 76 16.36 -34.05 -28.89
C GLY A 76 16.48 -32.55 -29.11
N VAL A 77 16.96 -32.11 -30.29
CA VAL A 77 17.01 -30.68 -30.66
C VAL A 77 15.63 -30.04 -30.71
N LEU A 78 14.66 -30.71 -31.32
CA LEU A 78 13.29 -30.19 -31.42
C LEU A 78 12.63 -30.12 -30.04
N ASP A 79 12.75 -31.17 -29.23
CA ASP A 79 12.18 -31.25 -27.88
C ASP A 79 12.79 -30.18 -26.95
N ALA A 80 14.12 -30.07 -26.94
CA ALA A 80 14.86 -29.05 -26.20
C ALA A 80 14.42 -27.63 -26.63
N GLY A 81 14.22 -27.45 -27.92
CA GLY A 81 13.79 -26.20 -28.50
C GLY A 81 12.37 -25.79 -28.07
N GLU A 82 11.42 -26.72 -28.06
CA GLU A 82 10.07 -26.49 -27.54
C GLU A 82 10.08 -26.14 -26.05
N LEU A 83 10.93 -26.80 -25.27
CA LEU A 83 11.08 -26.55 -23.83
C LEU A 83 11.56 -25.11 -23.57
N VAL A 84 12.63 -24.68 -24.25
CA VAL A 84 13.15 -23.30 -24.14
C VAL A 84 12.12 -22.27 -24.61
N ARG A 85 11.42 -22.53 -25.72
CA ARG A 85 10.36 -21.64 -26.23
C ARG A 85 9.20 -21.52 -25.24
N GLY A 86 8.76 -22.63 -24.65
CA GLY A 86 7.72 -22.63 -23.63
C GLY A 86 8.12 -21.85 -22.38
N ALA A 87 9.37 -21.99 -21.93
CA ALA A 87 9.89 -21.21 -20.81
C ALA A 87 10.00 -19.71 -21.14
N PHE A 88 10.45 -19.36 -22.34
CA PHE A 88 10.53 -17.97 -22.79
C PHE A 88 9.14 -17.31 -22.90
N ASN A 89 8.13 -18.04 -23.36
CA ASN A 89 6.75 -17.57 -23.39
C ASN A 89 6.21 -17.31 -21.99
N ARG A 90 6.55 -18.14 -21.00
CA ARG A 90 6.18 -17.85 -19.60
C ARG A 90 6.82 -16.56 -19.09
N VAL A 91 8.06 -16.25 -19.48
CA VAL A 91 8.70 -14.97 -19.14
C VAL A 91 7.95 -13.78 -19.77
N SER A 92 7.38 -13.95 -20.98
CA SER A 92 6.64 -12.89 -21.67
C SER A 92 5.29 -12.55 -21.04
N GLU A 93 4.70 -13.50 -20.30
CA GLU A 93 3.47 -13.31 -19.53
C GLU A 93 3.66 -12.37 -18.31
N HIS A 94 4.90 -12.04 -17.95
CA HIS A 94 5.24 -11.20 -16.81
C HIS A 94 5.74 -9.80 -17.26
N PRO A 95 4.89 -8.75 -17.21
CA PRO A 95 5.24 -7.41 -17.67
C PRO A 95 6.48 -6.83 -17.01
N VAL A 96 6.68 -7.11 -15.72
CA VAL A 96 7.83 -6.61 -14.95
C VAL A 96 9.16 -7.11 -15.53
N ALA A 97 9.23 -8.37 -15.97
CA ALA A 97 10.42 -8.91 -16.62
C ALA A 97 10.66 -8.29 -18.00
N VAL A 98 9.59 -8.17 -18.79
CA VAL A 98 9.65 -7.65 -20.16
C VAL A 98 10.01 -6.16 -20.17
N GLU A 99 9.41 -5.34 -19.32
CA GLU A 99 9.65 -3.89 -19.26
C GLU A 99 11.04 -3.57 -18.71
N ALA A 100 11.42 -4.19 -17.59
CA ALA A 100 12.74 -3.96 -16.98
C ALA A 100 13.90 -4.39 -17.88
N GLY A 101 13.67 -5.43 -18.68
CA GLY A 101 14.67 -6.07 -19.52
C GLY A 101 14.40 -5.94 -21.02
N ALA A 102 13.60 -4.98 -21.49
CA ALA A 102 13.11 -4.95 -22.88
C ALA A 102 14.22 -5.05 -23.95
N GLY A 103 15.42 -4.57 -23.65
CA GLY A 103 16.60 -4.77 -24.49
C GLY A 103 17.08 -6.23 -24.52
N CYS A 104 17.28 -6.84 -23.36
CA CYS A 104 17.69 -8.25 -23.21
C CYS A 104 16.62 -9.19 -23.76
N TYR A 105 15.34 -8.94 -23.45
CA TYR A 105 14.22 -9.74 -23.93
C TYR A 105 14.19 -9.79 -25.46
N ARG A 106 14.33 -8.65 -26.14
CA ARG A 106 14.41 -8.60 -27.62
C ARG A 106 15.66 -9.29 -28.17
N ARG A 107 16.79 -9.24 -27.47
CA ARG A 107 17.99 -9.98 -27.88
C ARG A 107 17.78 -11.49 -27.77
N ILE A 108 17.25 -11.97 -26.65
CA ILE A 108 16.86 -13.38 -26.47
C ILE A 108 15.85 -13.81 -27.55
N GLU A 109 14.84 -12.99 -27.82
CA GLU A 109 13.85 -13.23 -28.88
C GLU A 109 14.53 -13.36 -30.26
N SER A 110 15.51 -12.52 -30.56
CA SER A 110 16.25 -12.58 -31.82
C SER A 110 17.21 -13.79 -31.92
N MET A 111 17.64 -14.35 -30.79
CA MET A 111 18.50 -15.54 -30.72
C MET A 111 17.71 -16.85 -30.78
N LEU A 112 16.44 -16.85 -30.36
CA LEU A 112 15.59 -18.04 -30.31
C LEU A 112 15.51 -18.83 -31.62
N PRO A 113 15.42 -18.22 -32.83
CA PRO A 113 15.40 -18.99 -34.07
C PRO A 113 16.67 -19.81 -34.32
N GLY A 114 17.83 -19.36 -33.84
CA GLY A 114 19.11 -20.09 -33.96
C GLY A 114 19.26 -21.22 -32.93
N ILE A 115 18.64 -21.05 -31.75
CA ILE A 115 18.70 -22.00 -30.63
C ILE A 115 17.62 -23.06 -30.74
N VAL A 116 16.45 -22.68 -31.23
CA VAL A 116 15.27 -23.52 -31.43
C VAL A 116 15.03 -23.62 -32.93
N PRO A 117 15.90 -24.35 -33.66
CA PRO A 117 15.76 -24.44 -35.09
C PRO A 117 14.44 -25.14 -35.40
N ARG A 118 13.65 -24.54 -36.29
CA ARG A 118 12.50 -25.25 -36.86
C ARG A 118 13.01 -26.37 -37.74
N GLN A 119 12.15 -27.37 -37.98
CA GLN A 119 12.46 -28.44 -38.92
C GLN A 119 12.93 -27.90 -40.28
N GLU A 120 12.29 -26.84 -40.78
CA GLU A 120 12.67 -26.12 -42.01
C GLU A 120 14.13 -25.63 -41.99
N TRP A 121 14.59 -25.06 -40.87
CA TRP A 121 15.95 -24.55 -40.74
C TRP A 121 16.98 -25.69 -40.70
N LEU A 122 16.66 -26.79 -39.99
CA LEU A 122 17.51 -27.98 -39.94
C LEU A 122 17.65 -28.65 -41.31
N ASP A 123 16.59 -28.61 -42.12
CA ASP A 123 16.58 -29.16 -43.47
C ASP A 123 17.38 -28.28 -44.45
N GLU A 124 17.42 -26.96 -44.24
CA GLU A 124 18.16 -26.01 -45.07
C GLU A 124 19.65 -25.90 -44.72
N HIS A 125 19.99 -25.81 -43.43
CA HIS A 125 21.37 -25.54 -42.95
C HIS A 125 22.10 -26.80 -42.46
N GLY A 126 21.38 -27.90 -42.24
CA GLY A 126 21.92 -29.17 -41.80
C GLY A 126 22.18 -29.27 -40.30
N LEU A 127 21.97 -30.47 -39.76
CA LEU A 127 22.14 -30.78 -38.33
C LEU A 127 23.59 -30.64 -37.84
N ALA A 128 24.56 -30.87 -38.72
CA ALA A 128 25.99 -30.74 -38.41
C ALA A 128 26.40 -29.28 -38.15
N SER A 129 25.91 -28.35 -38.97
CA SER A 129 26.17 -26.91 -38.78
C SER A 129 25.56 -26.41 -37.46
N TRP A 130 24.35 -26.88 -37.14
CA TRP A 130 23.74 -26.57 -35.85
C TRP A 130 24.56 -27.09 -34.67
N ARG A 131 24.97 -28.36 -34.73
CA ARG A 131 25.74 -29.02 -33.66
C ARG A 131 27.03 -28.30 -33.33
N GLU A 132 27.70 -27.72 -34.34
CA GLU A 132 28.93 -26.94 -34.15
C GLU A 132 28.68 -25.60 -33.46
N ASN A 133 27.55 -24.93 -33.76
CA ASN A 133 27.24 -23.59 -33.26
C ASN A 133 26.36 -23.59 -31.98
N ALA A 134 25.66 -24.68 -31.69
CA ALA A 134 24.72 -24.78 -30.57
C ALA A 134 25.34 -24.44 -29.19
N PRO A 135 26.57 -24.88 -28.85
CA PRO A 135 27.19 -24.52 -27.57
C PRO A 135 27.40 -23.00 -27.44
N ALA A 136 27.89 -22.34 -28.51
CA ALA A 136 28.10 -20.90 -28.50
C ALA A 136 26.79 -20.13 -28.32
N PHE A 137 25.73 -20.55 -29.02
CA PHE A 137 24.41 -19.95 -28.83
C PHE A 137 23.83 -20.16 -27.43
N ALA A 138 24.04 -21.34 -26.83
CA ALA A 138 23.57 -21.63 -25.47
C ALA A 138 24.30 -20.78 -24.43
N ASP A 139 25.61 -20.57 -24.60
CA ASP A 139 26.41 -19.72 -23.72
C ASP A 139 25.97 -18.24 -23.84
N ASP A 140 25.78 -17.73 -25.07
CA ASP A 140 25.27 -16.37 -25.31
C ASP A 140 23.88 -16.15 -24.70
N LEU A 141 22.99 -17.14 -24.85
CA LEU A 141 21.66 -17.09 -24.26
C LEU A 141 21.71 -17.08 -22.73
N THR A 142 22.59 -17.89 -22.13
CA THR A 142 22.77 -17.94 -20.67
C THR A 142 23.24 -16.59 -20.13
N ILE A 143 24.15 -15.91 -20.83
CA ILE A 143 24.62 -14.56 -20.48
C ILE A 143 23.45 -13.56 -20.53
N GLU A 144 22.64 -13.58 -21.60
CA GLU A 144 21.51 -12.67 -21.72
C GLU A 144 20.40 -12.95 -20.70
N ILE A 145 20.15 -14.22 -20.34
CA ILE A 145 19.23 -14.59 -19.26
C ILE A 145 19.75 -14.05 -17.92
N ALA A 146 21.04 -14.18 -17.63
CA ALA A 146 21.64 -13.63 -16.41
C ALA A 146 21.50 -12.09 -16.34
N HIS A 147 21.71 -11.40 -17.47
CA HIS A 147 21.46 -9.95 -17.56
C HIS A 147 19.98 -9.60 -17.34
N LEU A 148 19.05 -10.34 -17.96
CA LEU A 148 17.62 -10.15 -17.75
C LEU A 148 17.25 -10.32 -16.27
N ARG A 149 17.79 -11.35 -15.61
CA ARG A 149 17.60 -11.62 -14.18
C ARG A 149 18.10 -10.47 -13.31
N GLN A 150 19.28 -9.94 -13.60
CA GLN A 150 19.85 -8.81 -12.88
C GLN A 150 18.99 -7.54 -13.04
N LEU A 151 18.55 -7.23 -14.27
CA LEU A 151 17.69 -6.07 -14.54
C LEU A 151 16.32 -6.21 -13.88
N SER A 152 15.70 -7.38 -13.96
CA SER A 152 14.42 -7.67 -13.33
C SER A 152 14.49 -7.50 -11.81
N ARG A 153 15.53 -8.05 -11.16
CA ARG A 153 15.76 -7.84 -9.71
C ARG A 153 15.98 -6.37 -9.36
N GLY A 154 16.72 -5.64 -10.20
CA GLY A 154 16.93 -4.19 -10.02
C GLY A 154 15.64 -3.38 -10.10
N ALA A 155 14.78 -3.68 -11.09
CA ALA A 155 13.48 -3.04 -11.24
C ALA A 155 12.52 -3.38 -10.09
N ALA A 156 12.48 -4.63 -9.65
CA ALA A 156 11.70 -5.06 -8.50
C ALA A 156 12.14 -4.32 -7.21
N ALA A 157 13.45 -4.18 -6.99
CA ALA A 157 13.99 -3.40 -5.86
C ALA A 157 13.59 -1.92 -5.96
N GLY A 158 13.62 -1.34 -7.18
CA GLY A 158 13.16 0.03 -7.43
C GLY A 158 11.68 0.23 -7.09
N GLN A 159 10.82 -0.68 -7.54
CA GLN A 159 9.38 -0.65 -7.23
C GLN A 159 9.12 -0.77 -5.72
N GLN A 160 9.84 -1.65 -5.02
CA GLN A 160 9.72 -1.77 -3.56
C GLN A 160 10.07 -0.46 -2.85
N LEU A 161 11.14 0.22 -3.25
CA LEU A 161 11.53 1.50 -2.67
C LEU A 161 10.46 2.58 -2.87
N ASP A 162 9.84 2.63 -4.04
CA ASP A 162 8.78 3.61 -4.31
C ASP A 162 7.50 3.31 -3.53
N ILE A 163 7.14 2.04 -3.37
CA ILE A 163 6.02 1.63 -2.49
C ILE A 163 6.34 1.98 -1.03
N THR A 164 7.54 1.71 -0.54
CA THR A 164 7.95 2.09 0.82
C THR A 164 7.93 3.61 1.03
N ARG A 165 8.35 4.40 0.03
CA ARG A 165 8.25 5.87 0.08
C ARG A 165 6.80 6.33 0.17
N ARG A 166 5.90 5.75 -0.64
CA ARG A 166 4.46 6.05 -0.58
C ARG A 166 3.87 5.69 0.79
N LEU A 167 4.17 4.51 1.31
CA LEU A 167 3.75 4.07 2.65
C LEU A 167 4.24 5.05 3.73
N ARG A 168 5.51 5.44 3.68
CA ARG A 168 6.08 6.41 4.62
C ARG A 168 5.35 7.74 4.56
N ASN A 169 5.13 8.27 3.36
CA ASN A 169 4.43 9.55 3.20
C ASN A 169 2.98 9.46 3.69
N LEU A 170 2.30 8.32 3.48
CA LEU A 170 0.96 8.06 4.00
C LEU A 170 0.95 8.03 5.53
N ILE A 171 1.88 7.29 6.17
CA ILE A 171 1.99 7.22 7.63
C ILE A 171 2.25 8.61 8.23
N VAL A 172 3.17 9.38 7.63
CA VAL A 172 3.44 10.76 8.07
C VAL A 172 2.20 11.63 7.92
N GLY A 173 1.54 11.60 6.76
CA GLY A 173 0.31 12.36 6.52
C GLY A 173 -0.81 12.00 7.50
N LEU A 174 -1.00 10.71 7.78
CA LEU A 174 -1.98 10.22 8.75
C LEU A 174 -1.65 10.66 10.18
N THR A 175 -0.36 10.62 10.55
CA THR A 175 0.10 11.06 11.87
C THR A 175 -0.16 12.55 12.08
N VAL A 176 0.16 13.37 11.08
CA VAL A 176 -0.12 14.82 11.10
C VAL A 176 -1.63 15.07 11.19
N ALA A 177 -2.44 14.36 10.40
CA ALA A 177 -3.90 14.48 10.45
C ALA A 177 -4.46 14.12 11.83
N ALA A 178 -3.97 13.04 12.44
CA ALA A 178 -4.35 12.62 13.79
C ALA A 178 -3.95 13.67 14.84
N LEU A 179 -2.76 14.26 14.72
CA LEU A 179 -2.30 15.33 15.61
C LEU A 179 -3.18 16.57 15.51
N VAL A 180 -3.57 16.97 14.30
CA VAL A 180 -4.50 18.08 14.06
C VAL A 180 -5.86 17.79 14.69
N ALA A 181 -6.40 16.59 14.46
CA ALA A 181 -7.68 16.18 15.05
C ALA A 181 -7.64 16.21 16.59
N LEU A 182 -6.52 15.77 17.19
CA LEU A 182 -6.32 15.81 18.64
C LEU A 182 -6.32 17.24 19.16
N ASN A 183 -5.59 18.14 18.50
CA ASN A 183 -5.56 19.56 18.87
C ASN A 183 -6.96 20.20 18.80
N VAL A 184 -7.71 19.92 17.73
CA VAL A 184 -9.09 20.40 17.57
C VAL A 184 -9.98 19.88 18.71
N THR A 185 -9.81 18.62 19.10
CA THR A 185 -10.54 18.00 20.22
C THR A 185 -10.23 18.69 21.55
N ILE A 186 -8.95 18.96 21.83
CA ILE A 186 -8.52 19.67 23.05
C ILE A 186 -9.13 21.07 23.10
N ILE A 187 -9.07 21.84 22.01
CA ILE A 187 -9.65 23.19 21.93
C ILE A 187 -11.16 23.14 22.20
N LEU A 188 -11.86 22.16 21.63
CA LEU A 188 -13.30 21.98 21.86
C LEU A 188 -13.62 21.61 23.31
N LEU A 189 -12.81 20.77 23.95
CA LEU A 189 -12.94 20.40 25.36
C LEU A 189 -12.72 21.63 26.27
N LEU A 190 -11.67 22.41 26.05
CA LEU A 190 -11.37 23.62 26.82
C LEU A 190 -12.50 24.65 26.71
N ASN A 191 -12.96 24.91 25.49
CA ASN A 191 -14.08 25.83 25.25
C ASN A 191 -15.39 25.33 25.91
N THR A 192 -15.61 24.01 25.91
CA THR A 192 -16.75 23.41 26.60
C THR A 192 -16.63 23.56 28.12
N GLY A 193 -15.43 23.41 28.68
CA GLY A 193 -15.14 23.65 30.08
C GLY A 193 -15.48 25.06 30.51
N GLU A 194 -15.01 26.08 29.78
CA GLU A 194 -15.34 27.48 30.07
C GLU A 194 -16.84 27.78 29.96
N MET A 195 -17.53 27.16 28.99
CA MET A 195 -18.96 27.41 28.74
C MET A 195 -19.88 26.74 29.77
N ILE A 196 -19.43 25.68 30.46
CA ILE A 196 -20.26 24.89 31.38
C ILE A 196 -19.78 24.95 32.82
N VAL A 197 -18.50 24.68 33.05
CA VAL A 197 -17.96 24.47 34.41
C VAL A 197 -18.01 25.78 35.19
N ARG A 198 -17.55 26.88 34.60
CA ARG A 198 -17.55 28.21 35.25
C ARG A 198 -18.96 28.67 35.68
N PRO A 199 -20.00 28.66 34.83
CA PRO A 199 -21.35 29.00 35.26
C PRO A 199 -21.90 28.09 36.36
N VAL A 200 -21.60 26.79 36.30
CA VAL A 200 -22.04 25.82 37.31
C VAL A 200 -21.35 26.07 38.65
N GLU A 201 -20.04 26.29 38.67
CA GLU A 201 -19.28 26.63 39.87
C GLU A 201 -19.81 27.92 40.51
N ALA A 202 -20.07 28.95 39.71
CA ALA A 202 -20.66 30.20 40.19
C ALA A 202 -22.03 29.96 40.85
N LEU A 203 -22.92 29.21 40.19
CA LEU A 203 -24.24 28.89 40.75
C LEU A 203 -24.16 28.07 42.05
N VAL A 204 -23.22 27.12 42.14
CA VAL A 204 -23.00 26.31 43.35
C VAL A 204 -22.48 27.17 44.50
N GLU A 205 -21.53 28.06 44.23
CA GLU A 205 -20.98 28.91 45.29
C GLU A 205 -22.03 29.90 45.81
N HIS A 206 -22.81 30.53 44.93
CA HIS A 206 -23.91 31.38 45.37
C HIS A 206 -24.96 30.62 46.18
N SER A 207 -25.32 29.39 45.77
CA SER A 207 -26.21 28.52 46.56
C SER A 207 -25.71 28.30 47.99
N ARG A 208 -24.39 28.13 48.17
CA ARG A 208 -23.78 28.02 49.51
C ARG A 208 -23.85 29.32 50.31
N GLU A 209 -23.72 30.48 49.66
CA GLU A 209 -23.84 31.78 50.34
C GLU A 209 -25.27 32.06 50.81
N LEU A 210 -26.27 31.72 49.99
CA LEU A 210 -27.68 31.83 50.35
C LEU A 210 -28.03 30.92 51.54
N ALA A 211 -27.48 29.70 51.57
CA ALA A 211 -27.62 28.79 52.71
C ALA A 211 -26.96 29.34 54.00
N ARG A 212 -26.05 30.31 53.88
CA ARG A 212 -25.43 31.03 55.02
C ARG A 212 -26.14 32.35 55.33
N GLU A 213 -27.37 32.52 54.86
CA GLU A 213 -28.22 33.71 55.07
C GLU A 213 -27.64 35.02 54.50
N ARG A 214 -26.70 34.93 53.54
CA ARG A 214 -26.12 36.09 52.87
C ARG A 214 -26.95 36.48 51.65
N PHE A 215 -28.17 36.97 51.88
CA PHE A 215 -29.14 37.31 50.83
C PHE A 215 -28.78 38.55 49.98
N GLY A 216 -27.73 39.29 50.33
CA GLY A 216 -27.31 40.50 49.62
C GLY A 216 -26.56 40.23 48.31
N HIS A 217 -26.15 38.99 48.04
CA HIS A 217 -25.34 38.66 46.88
C HIS A 217 -26.21 38.23 45.69
N ARG A 218 -26.04 38.88 44.54
CA ARG A 218 -26.74 38.56 43.29
C ARG A 218 -25.82 37.81 42.35
N VAL A 219 -26.36 36.80 41.69
CA VAL A 219 -25.65 36.04 40.67
C VAL A 219 -25.57 36.89 39.40
N GLU A 220 -24.37 37.19 38.93
CA GLU A 220 -24.18 37.81 37.62
C GLU A 220 -24.67 36.88 36.52
N ARG A 221 -25.42 37.41 35.54
CA ARG A 221 -25.96 36.61 34.44
C ARG A 221 -24.81 36.04 33.61
N PRO A 222 -24.61 34.71 33.60
CA PRO A 222 -23.62 34.12 32.71
C PRO A 222 -24.07 34.37 31.26
N GLY A 223 -23.15 34.69 30.36
CA GLY A 223 -23.45 35.05 28.97
C GLY A 223 -24.18 33.99 28.14
N VAL A 224 -24.46 32.81 28.69
CA VAL A 224 -25.18 31.74 28.02
C VAL A 224 -26.63 31.69 28.51
N LYS A 225 -27.58 31.72 27.56
CA LYS A 225 -29.02 31.91 27.83
C LYS A 225 -29.59 30.97 28.89
N GLU A 226 -29.24 29.68 28.87
CA GLU A 226 -29.78 28.72 29.86
C GLU A 226 -29.29 28.98 31.28
N PHE A 227 -28.02 29.36 31.43
CA PHE A 227 -27.46 29.69 32.74
C PHE A 227 -27.93 31.07 33.22
N GLY A 228 -28.18 32.00 32.30
CA GLY A 228 -28.82 33.29 32.61
C GLY A 228 -30.25 33.11 33.15
N GLU A 229 -31.05 32.24 32.53
CA GLU A 229 -32.42 31.93 32.98
C GLU A 229 -32.44 31.26 34.36
N LEU A 230 -31.44 30.42 34.65
CA LEU A 230 -31.25 29.82 35.97
C LEU A 230 -30.82 30.86 37.02
N ALA A 231 -29.87 31.75 36.67
CA ALA A 231 -29.42 32.83 37.54
C ALA A 231 -30.57 33.81 37.85
N ASP A 232 -31.43 34.11 36.89
CA ASP A 232 -32.62 34.94 37.09
C ASP A 232 -33.62 34.29 38.05
N SER A 233 -33.91 33.01 37.85
CA SER A 233 -34.80 32.25 38.75
C SER A 233 -34.26 32.21 40.17
N TYR A 234 -32.94 32.05 40.31
CA TYR A 234 -32.25 32.06 41.59
C TYR A 234 -32.30 33.42 42.29
N ASN A 235 -32.00 34.51 41.55
CA ASN A 235 -32.06 35.88 42.08
C ASN A 235 -33.47 36.23 42.56
N MET A 236 -34.51 35.80 41.83
CA MET A 236 -35.90 36.01 42.22
C MET A 236 -36.26 35.27 43.52
N LEU A 237 -35.77 34.03 43.71
CA LEU A 237 -35.95 33.27 44.95
C LEU A 237 -35.25 33.93 46.14
N SER A 238 -34.00 34.38 45.95
CA SER A 238 -33.24 35.09 46.98
C SER A 238 -33.93 36.39 47.42
N GLU A 239 -34.49 37.15 46.48
CA GLU A 239 -35.24 38.37 46.77
C GLU A 239 -36.52 38.08 47.57
N GLN A 240 -37.24 36.99 47.26
CA GLN A 240 -38.41 36.56 48.03
C GLN A 240 -38.04 36.13 49.46
N LEU A 241 -36.92 35.42 49.64
CA LEU A 241 -36.43 35.01 50.96
C LEU A 241 -35.95 36.20 51.81
N ARG A 242 -35.47 37.28 51.19
CA ARG A 242 -35.07 38.51 51.90
C ARG A 242 -36.27 39.32 52.41
N LEU A 243 -37.43 39.18 51.75
CA LEU A 243 -38.65 39.92 52.07
C LEU A 243 -39.52 39.24 53.13
N ASN A 244 -39.26 37.97 53.43
CA ASN A 244 -39.86 37.21 54.54
C ASN A 244 -38.95 37.21 55.76
#